data_AF-A0A525JV13-F1
#
_entry.id   AF-A0A525JV13-F1
#
_cell.length_a   1.000
_cell.length_b   1.000
_cell.length_c   1.000
_cell.angle_alpha   90.00
_cell.angle_beta   90.00
_cell.angle_gamma   90.00
#
_symmetry.space_group_name_H-M   'P 1'
#
loop_
_entity.id
_entity.type
_entity.pdbx_description
1 polymer ?
#
loop_
_entity_poly.entity_id
_entity_poly.type
_entity_poly.pdbx_seq_one_letter_code
_entity_poly.pdbx_strand_id
1 'polypeptide(L)'
;MLVVEPSDRSLIANQADAKGALKPADGVFVGVLPKSENIAATATEWSGTRWTELAWPLLPDDASKRHVMLAHEMYHRIQPDLPLGVTSGGDNAHLDTLEGRYLLQLEWRALAKALTAPDAAARRRAIADSLLFRGQRYALFPAAAADERALELNEGVAEYTGVRLGLTTPQARTAYAISDLKPYIPDATFMRSFAYATGPSYGLLLDRADPAWRGKLAPGRGLDQMLAAALRLPPANLAVLTAREAAYDGDGTLRAAEVKRDAAMKARAAADKATLADGPVLVLPLKHANYQFNPQTLRPLGELGTVYSTLRLVDDWGVLEVEGGALMAKDGKSVSVSAAGIDPSGLKGSGWTLTLKPGWAVGPGGRGGDLALTAPRSGHP
;
A
#
# COMPACT_ATOMS: atom_id res chain seq x y z
N MET A 1 19.35 -9.68 -12.17
CA MET A 1 18.04 -10.27 -11.84
C MET A 1 18.27 -11.62 -11.24
N LEU A 2 17.54 -11.90 -10.16
CA LEU A 2 17.54 -13.12 -9.39
C LEU A 2 16.08 -13.57 -9.28
N VAL A 3 15.76 -14.77 -9.76
CA VAL A 3 14.40 -15.33 -9.71
C VAL A 3 14.43 -16.52 -8.77
N VAL A 4 13.56 -16.54 -7.77
CA VAL A 4 13.54 -17.55 -6.70
C VAL A 4 12.20 -18.29 -6.74
N GLU A 5 12.23 -19.62 -6.70
CA GLU A 5 11.08 -20.49 -6.48
C GLU A 5 10.83 -20.64 -4.97
N PRO A 6 9.72 -20.11 -4.41
CA PRO A 6 9.48 -20.12 -2.97
C PRO A 6 9.35 -21.52 -2.36
N SER A 7 8.89 -22.51 -3.12
CA SER A 7 8.63 -23.85 -2.58
C SER A 7 9.90 -24.60 -2.17
N ASP A 8 10.98 -24.48 -2.94
CA ASP A 8 12.25 -25.16 -2.69
C ASP A 8 13.46 -24.21 -2.57
N ARG A 9 13.24 -22.91 -2.75
CA ARG A 9 14.23 -21.82 -2.74
C ARG A 9 15.30 -21.97 -3.82
N SER A 10 15.08 -22.82 -4.83
CA SER A 10 15.91 -22.83 -6.03
C SER A 10 15.85 -21.46 -6.69
N LEU A 11 16.96 -21.03 -7.26
CA LEU A 11 17.04 -19.72 -7.89
C LEU A 11 17.83 -19.76 -9.19
N ILE A 12 17.47 -18.84 -10.09
CA ILE A 12 18.12 -18.58 -11.36
C ILE A 12 18.53 -17.11 -11.42
N ALA A 13 19.73 -16.82 -11.87
CA ALA A 13 20.27 -15.49 -12.02
C ALA A 13 20.89 -15.27 -13.41
N ASN A 14 20.86 -14.01 -13.86
CA ASN A 14 21.40 -13.62 -15.17
C ASN A 14 22.89 -13.26 -15.14
N GLN A 15 23.55 -13.34 -13.98
CA GLN A 15 24.99 -13.10 -13.80
C GLN A 15 25.52 -13.89 -12.60
N ALA A 16 26.83 -14.00 -12.48
CA ALA A 16 27.47 -14.53 -11.27
C ALA A 16 27.29 -13.58 -10.08
N ASP A 17 27.30 -14.12 -8.87
CA ASP A 17 27.44 -13.33 -7.65
C ASP A 17 28.91 -13.10 -7.29
N ALA A 18 29.19 -12.04 -6.52
CA ALA A 18 30.54 -11.65 -6.17
C ALA A 18 31.27 -12.63 -5.22
N LYS A 19 30.54 -13.48 -4.50
CA LYS A 19 31.11 -14.43 -3.53
C LYS A 19 31.07 -15.89 -4.01
N GLY A 20 30.66 -16.15 -5.25
CA GLY A 20 30.68 -17.48 -5.87
C GLY A 20 29.67 -18.48 -5.29
N ALA A 21 28.56 -18.01 -4.71
CA ALA A 21 27.47 -18.86 -4.24
C ALA A 21 26.70 -19.52 -5.39
N LEU A 22 26.68 -18.89 -6.57
CA LEU A 22 26.00 -19.38 -7.77
C LEU A 22 26.94 -20.14 -8.69
N LYS A 23 26.39 -21.17 -9.35
CA LYS A 23 27.12 -22.00 -10.32
C LYS A 23 26.57 -21.77 -11.72
N PRO A 24 27.42 -21.66 -12.74
CA PRO A 24 26.95 -21.57 -14.12
C PRO A 24 26.24 -22.87 -14.53
N ALA A 25 25.09 -22.75 -15.17
CA ALA A 25 24.34 -23.85 -15.78
C ALA A 25 23.56 -23.31 -16.99
N ASP A 26 23.72 -23.92 -18.16
CA ASP A 26 22.96 -23.62 -19.38
C ASP A 26 22.84 -22.12 -19.75
N GLY A 27 23.93 -21.37 -19.59
CA GLY A 27 23.99 -19.94 -19.92
C GLY A 27 23.36 -19.01 -18.87
N VAL A 28 22.90 -19.55 -17.74
CA VAL A 28 22.47 -18.82 -16.55
C VAL A 28 23.31 -19.23 -15.34
N PHE A 29 22.99 -18.66 -14.18
CA PHE A 29 23.59 -19.01 -12.90
C PHE A 29 22.51 -19.56 -11.98
N VAL A 30 22.77 -20.71 -11.35
CA VAL A 30 21.80 -21.40 -10.50
C VAL A 30 22.34 -21.59 -9.08
N GLY A 31 21.42 -21.69 -8.13
CA GLY A 31 21.74 -21.89 -6.72
C GLY A 31 20.50 -22.15 -5.88
N VAL A 32 20.67 -22.09 -4.57
CA VAL A 32 19.57 -22.17 -3.60
C VAL A 32 19.70 -21.00 -2.65
N LEU A 33 18.63 -20.21 -2.50
CA LEU A 33 18.62 -19.08 -1.58
C LEU A 33 18.62 -19.64 -0.14
N PRO A 34 19.59 -19.27 0.73
CA PRO A 34 19.68 -19.83 2.07
C PRO A 34 18.43 -19.55 2.91
N LYS A 35 18.03 -20.50 3.79
CA LYS A 35 16.84 -20.35 4.65
C LYS A 35 16.86 -19.12 5.56
N SER A 36 18.03 -18.55 5.82
CA SER A 36 18.23 -17.32 6.59
C SER A 36 17.82 -16.05 5.87
N GLU A 37 17.70 -16.07 4.54
CA GLU A 37 17.27 -14.92 3.74
C GLU A 37 15.75 -14.89 3.60
N ASN A 38 15.16 -13.71 3.50
CA ASN A 38 13.77 -13.56 3.08
C ASN A 38 13.70 -13.56 1.56
N ILE A 39 12.62 -14.11 1.00
CA ILE A 39 12.31 -13.92 -0.42
C ILE A 39 11.62 -12.57 -0.55
N ALA A 40 12.17 -11.69 -1.37
CA ALA A 40 11.62 -10.36 -1.62
C ALA A 40 11.30 -10.18 -3.11
N ALA A 41 10.33 -9.31 -3.42
CA ALA A 41 10.03 -8.85 -4.77
C ALA A 41 10.48 -7.39 -4.91
N THR A 42 11.80 -7.15 -4.76
CA THR A 42 12.40 -5.81 -4.86
C THR A 42 13.93 -5.90 -4.98
N ALA A 43 14.63 -4.78 -4.84
CA ALA A 43 16.09 -4.74 -4.78
C ALA A 43 16.64 -5.36 -3.49
N THR A 44 17.46 -6.41 -3.61
CA THR A 44 18.03 -7.17 -2.48
C THR A 44 19.55 -7.25 -2.57
N GLU A 45 20.25 -7.02 -1.47
CA GLU A 45 21.69 -7.30 -1.36
C GLU A 45 21.91 -8.76 -0.96
N TRP A 46 22.47 -9.58 -1.86
CA TRP A 46 22.75 -10.98 -1.55
C TRP A 46 24.05 -11.46 -2.21
N SER A 47 24.84 -12.21 -1.43
CA SER A 47 26.14 -12.76 -1.86
C SER A 47 27.09 -11.71 -2.45
N GLY A 48 27.10 -10.50 -1.86
CA GLY A 48 27.93 -9.39 -2.29
C GLY A 48 27.51 -8.74 -3.61
N THR A 49 26.27 -8.97 -4.05
CA THR A 49 25.71 -8.40 -5.29
C THR A 49 24.32 -7.84 -5.01
N ARG A 50 24.04 -6.66 -5.59
CA ARG A 50 22.72 -6.04 -5.55
C ARG A 50 21.84 -6.58 -6.67
N TRP A 51 20.84 -7.37 -6.30
CA TRP A 51 19.92 -8.02 -7.22
C TRP A 51 18.63 -7.23 -7.37
N THR A 52 17.98 -7.40 -8.50
CA THR A 52 16.52 -7.30 -8.60
C THR A 52 16.00 -8.71 -8.35
N GLU A 53 15.41 -8.95 -7.18
CA GLU A 53 14.87 -10.25 -6.78
C GLU A 53 13.39 -10.36 -7.15
N LEU A 54 13.00 -11.52 -7.68
CA LEU A 54 11.65 -11.82 -8.13
C LEU A 54 11.26 -13.20 -7.62
N ALA A 55 10.04 -13.32 -7.11
CA ALA A 55 9.48 -14.61 -6.71
C ALA A 55 8.72 -15.24 -7.88
N TRP A 56 9.11 -16.45 -8.29
CA TRP A 56 8.33 -17.29 -9.20
C TRP A 56 7.20 -17.99 -8.40
N PRO A 57 6.00 -18.26 -8.96
CA PRO A 57 5.44 -17.81 -10.21
C PRO A 57 4.69 -16.47 -10.07
N LEU A 58 5.02 -15.59 -9.11
CA LEU A 58 4.28 -14.34 -8.85
C LEU A 58 4.39 -13.28 -9.97
N LEU A 59 4.98 -13.64 -11.12
CA LEU A 59 5.04 -12.80 -12.30
C LEU A 59 3.69 -12.84 -13.05
N PRO A 60 3.18 -11.69 -13.54
CA PRO A 60 1.94 -11.67 -14.31
C PRO A 60 1.99 -12.57 -15.56
N ASP A 61 0.90 -13.28 -15.85
CA ASP A 61 0.77 -14.06 -17.10
C ASP A 61 0.69 -13.16 -18.33
N ASP A 62 0.03 -12.01 -18.21
CA ASP A 62 -0.03 -11.01 -19.27
C ASP A 62 1.36 -10.44 -19.56
N ALA A 63 1.81 -10.55 -20.81
CA ALA A 63 3.16 -10.16 -21.20
C ALA A 63 3.43 -8.67 -20.99
N SER A 64 2.44 -7.80 -21.21
CA SER A 64 2.60 -6.36 -21.05
C SER A 64 2.81 -6.02 -19.57
N LYS A 65 1.96 -6.53 -18.68
CA LYS A 65 2.09 -6.36 -17.23
C LYS A 65 3.40 -6.93 -16.71
N ARG A 66 3.81 -8.10 -17.21
CA ARG A 66 5.08 -8.71 -16.82
C ARG A 66 6.27 -7.86 -17.23
N HIS A 67 6.32 -7.33 -18.45
CA HIS A 67 7.42 -6.47 -18.89
C HIS A 67 7.47 -5.15 -18.10
N VAL A 68 6.31 -4.56 -17.79
CA VAL A 68 6.24 -3.35 -16.96
C VAL A 68 6.78 -3.63 -15.56
N MET A 69 6.31 -4.71 -14.91
CA MET A 69 6.79 -5.13 -13.60
C MET A 69 8.30 -5.38 -13.61
N LEU A 70 8.83 -6.12 -14.58
CA LEU A 70 10.28 -6.40 -14.64
C LEU A 70 11.10 -5.11 -14.73
N ALA A 71 10.71 -4.16 -15.59
CA ALA A 71 11.40 -2.89 -15.73
C ALA A 71 11.22 -1.97 -14.49
N HIS A 72 10.07 -2.03 -13.83
CA HIS A 72 9.81 -1.38 -12.54
C HIS A 72 10.79 -1.89 -11.46
N GLU A 73 10.88 -3.21 -11.27
CA GLU A 73 11.76 -3.80 -10.26
C GLU A 73 13.25 -3.58 -10.58
N MET A 74 13.61 -3.54 -11.87
CA MET A 74 14.96 -3.17 -12.30
C MET A 74 15.30 -1.71 -11.98
N TYR A 75 14.31 -0.81 -11.96
CA TYR A 75 14.51 0.59 -11.59
C TYR A 75 14.84 0.72 -10.10
N HIS A 76 14.12 0.03 -9.21
CA HIS A 76 14.43 0.04 -7.77
C HIS A 76 15.86 -0.40 -7.43
N ARG A 77 16.46 -1.26 -8.26
CA ARG A 77 17.87 -1.66 -8.10
C ARG A 77 18.82 -0.48 -8.25
N ILE A 78 18.58 0.43 -9.21
CA ILE A 78 19.45 1.58 -9.51
C ILE A 78 19.00 2.88 -8.84
N GLN A 79 17.77 2.92 -8.31
CA GLN A 79 17.17 4.12 -7.74
C GLN A 79 18.03 4.80 -6.66
N PRO A 80 18.72 4.09 -5.75
CA PRO A 80 19.59 4.74 -4.76
C PRO A 80 20.80 5.46 -5.36
N ASP A 81 21.22 5.09 -6.57
CA ASP A 81 22.33 5.72 -7.28
C ASP A 81 21.88 6.98 -8.04
N LEU A 82 20.57 7.23 -8.10
CA LEU A 82 20.01 8.42 -8.74
C LEU A 82 20.03 9.61 -7.78
N PRO A 83 20.14 10.86 -8.29
CA PRO A 83 20.12 12.07 -7.48
C PRO A 83 18.69 12.42 -6.99
N LEU A 84 17.97 11.44 -6.44
CA LEU A 84 16.60 11.58 -5.91
C LEU A 84 16.57 11.67 -4.37
N GLY A 85 17.69 11.38 -3.73
CA GLY A 85 17.78 11.22 -2.27
C GLY A 85 17.14 9.92 -1.80
N VAL A 86 17.04 9.73 -0.49
CA VAL A 86 16.29 8.60 0.07
C VAL A 86 14.81 8.86 -0.16
N THR A 87 14.22 8.11 -1.09
CA THR A 87 12.78 8.10 -1.30
C THR A 87 12.18 6.98 -0.46
N SER A 88 11.29 7.34 0.45
CA SER A 88 10.38 6.41 1.11
C SER A 88 8.97 6.95 0.91
N GLY A 89 8.00 6.06 0.69
CA GLY A 89 6.60 6.48 0.61
C GLY A 89 6.16 7.27 1.85
N GLY A 90 5.40 8.34 1.66
CA GLY A 90 4.67 9.00 2.75
C GLY A 90 3.50 8.14 3.24
N ASP A 91 2.93 8.48 4.40
CA ASP A 91 1.77 7.77 4.98
C ASP A 91 0.54 7.87 4.07
N ASN A 92 0.31 9.07 3.50
CA ASN A 92 -0.78 9.32 2.55
C ASN A 92 -2.18 8.98 3.10
N ALA A 93 -2.38 9.00 4.42
CA ALA A 93 -3.63 8.63 5.09
C ALA A 93 -4.85 9.44 4.62
N HIS A 94 -4.66 10.66 4.11
CA HIS A 94 -5.72 11.45 3.51
C HIS A 94 -6.37 10.76 2.30
N LEU A 95 -5.65 9.87 1.61
CA LEU A 95 -6.16 9.08 0.48
C LEU A 95 -7.07 7.92 0.88
N ASP A 96 -7.38 7.76 2.17
CA ASP A 96 -8.48 6.92 2.66
C ASP A 96 -9.67 7.71 3.23
N THR A 97 -9.61 9.05 3.16
CA THR A 97 -10.75 9.93 3.49
C THR A 97 -11.66 10.14 2.28
N LEU A 98 -12.94 10.46 2.54
CA LEU A 98 -13.92 10.81 1.50
C LEU A 98 -13.38 11.86 0.51
N GLU A 99 -12.94 13.02 1.01
CA GLU A 99 -12.50 14.12 0.14
C GLU A 99 -11.20 13.79 -0.60
N GLY A 100 -10.24 13.16 0.07
CA GLY A 100 -8.96 12.80 -0.55
C GLY A 100 -9.16 11.83 -1.70
N ARG A 101 -9.99 10.79 -1.51
CA ARG A 101 -10.30 9.79 -2.54
C ARG A 101 -11.13 10.36 -3.69
N TYR A 102 -12.12 11.19 -3.38
CA TYR A 102 -12.96 11.83 -4.39
C TYR A 102 -12.13 12.72 -5.31
N LEU A 103 -11.31 13.61 -4.74
CA LEU A 103 -10.45 14.51 -5.51
C LEU A 103 -9.36 13.77 -6.29
N LEU A 104 -8.79 12.69 -5.74
CA LEU A 104 -7.84 11.84 -6.47
C LEU A 104 -8.48 11.16 -7.67
N GLN A 105 -9.72 10.68 -7.56
CA GLN A 105 -10.41 10.05 -8.69
C GLN A 105 -10.85 11.07 -9.74
N LEU A 106 -11.20 12.29 -9.35
CA LEU A 106 -11.40 13.39 -10.30
C LEU A 106 -10.10 13.74 -11.05
N GLU A 107 -8.98 13.79 -10.34
CA GLU A 107 -7.64 13.93 -10.93
C GLU A 107 -7.37 12.79 -11.94
N TRP A 108 -7.68 11.54 -11.59
CA TRP A 108 -7.51 10.41 -12.50
C TRP A 108 -8.37 10.52 -13.76
N ARG A 109 -9.64 10.89 -13.62
CA ARG A 109 -10.53 11.14 -14.77
C ARG A 109 -9.98 12.27 -15.66
N ALA A 110 -9.40 13.32 -15.08
CA ALA A 110 -8.75 14.41 -15.81
C ALA A 110 -7.47 13.98 -16.52
N LEU A 111 -6.61 13.17 -15.88
CA LEU A 111 -5.43 12.58 -16.50
C LEU A 111 -5.79 11.67 -17.68
N ALA A 112 -6.83 10.84 -17.54
CA ALA A 112 -7.30 9.99 -18.63
C ALA A 112 -7.77 10.82 -19.84
N LYS A 113 -8.52 11.91 -19.61
CA LYS A 113 -8.89 12.86 -20.67
C LYS A 113 -7.66 13.54 -21.28
N ALA A 114 -6.64 13.89 -20.49
CA ALA A 114 -5.42 14.51 -21.00
C ALA A 114 -4.61 13.56 -21.90
N LEU A 115 -4.49 12.29 -21.52
CA LEU A 115 -3.78 11.26 -22.29
C LEU A 115 -4.44 10.99 -23.64
N THR A 116 -5.78 11.03 -23.69
CA THR A 116 -6.60 10.77 -24.89
C THR A 116 -7.02 12.02 -25.66
N ALA A 117 -6.60 13.22 -25.22
CA ALA A 117 -7.06 14.47 -25.80
C ALA A 117 -6.76 14.57 -27.32
N PRO A 118 -7.74 15.01 -28.13
CA PRO A 118 -7.62 15.07 -29.59
C PRO A 118 -6.63 16.13 -30.06
N ASP A 119 -6.43 17.18 -29.27
CA ASP A 119 -5.57 18.31 -29.60
C ASP A 119 -4.84 18.86 -28.36
N ALA A 120 -3.91 19.80 -28.58
CA ALA A 120 -3.10 20.39 -27.53
C ALA A 120 -3.91 21.26 -26.55
N ALA A 121 -4.97 21.92 -27.01
CA ALA A 121 -5.79 22.80 -26.17
C ALA A 121 -6.67 21.98 -25.22
N ALA A 122 -7.31 20.91 -25.71
CA ALA A 122 -8.05 19.94 -24.91
C ALA A 122 -7.14 19.26 -23.88
N ARG A 123 -5.93 18.86 -24.29
CA ARG A 123 -4.91 18.29 -23.39
C ARG A 123 -4.54 19.26 -22.28
N ARG A 124 -4.21 20.50 -22.63
CA ARG A 124 -3.84 21.55 -21.67
C ARG A 124 -4.95 21.80 -20.65
N ARG A 125 -6.22 21.86 -21.09
CA ARG A 125 -7.37 22.03 -20.20
C ARG A 125 -7.52 20.85 -19.23
N ALA A 126 -7.46 19.62 -19.73
CA ALA A 126 -7.57 18.43 -18.88
C ALA A 126 -6.42 18.32 -17.86
N ILE A 127 -5.19 18.71 -18.24
CA ILE A 127 -4.06 18.82 -17.30
C ILE A 127 -4.33 19.90 -16.25
N ALA A 128 -4.83 21.07 -16.64
CA ALA A 128 -5.16 22.12 -15.69
C ALA A 128 -6.22 21.66 -14.67
N ASP A 129 -7.19 20.85 -15.09
CA ASP A 129 -8.18 20.25 -14.19
C ASP A 129 -7.57 19.23 -13.24
N SER A 130 -6.67 18.35 -13.72
CA SER A 130 -6.02 17.36 -12.85
C SER A 130 -5.23 18.05 -11.74
N LEU A 131 -4.51 19.13 -12.10
CA LEU A 131 -3.77 19.97 -11.16
C LEU A 131 -4.70 20.78 -10.23
N LEU A 132 -5.89 21.17 -10.68
CA LEU A 132 -6.90 21.82 -9.84
C LEU A 132 -7.40 20.89 -8.74
N PHE A 133 -7.75 19.64 -9.08
CA PHE A 133 -8.21 18.65 -8.10
C PHE A 133 -7.12 18.27 -7.10
N ARG A 134 -5.88 18.08 -7.58
CA ARG A 134 -4.71 17.90 -6.69
C ARG A 134 -4.48 19.12 -5.80
N GLY A 135 -4.57 20.33 -6.36
CA GLY A 135 -4.42 21.58 -5.61
C GLY A 135 -5.44 21.74 -4.49
N GLN A 136 -6.71 21.40 -4.75
CA GLN A 136 -7.73 21.35 -3.71
C GLN A 136 -7.42 20.31 -2.64
N ARG A 137 -6.95 19.12 -3.03
CA ARG A 137 -6.56 18.07 -2.08
C ARG A 137 -5.43 18.55 -1.17
N TYR A 138 -4.42 19.22 -1.70
CA TYR A 138 -3.32 19.79 -0.90
C TYR A 138 -3.77 20.94 0.01
N ALA A 139 -4.78 21.72 -0.40
CA ALA A 139 -5.37 22.74 0.46
C ALA A 139 -6.13 22.14 1.66
N LEU A 140 -6.78 20.99 1.48
CA LEU A 140 -7.50 20.28 2.56
C LEU A 140 -6.57 19.51 3.49
N PHE A 141 -5.44 19.01 2.98
CA PHE A 141 -4.53 18.11 3.70
C PHE A 141 -3.09 18.65 3.65
N PRO A 142 -2.63 19.40 4.67
CA PRO A 142 -1.34 20.08 4.63
C PRO A 142 -0.11 19.19 4.37
N ALA A 143 -0.14 17.92 4.82
CA ALA A 143 0.94 16.95 4.61
C ALA A 143 0.91 16.30 3.21
N ALA A 144 -0.23 16.33 2.51
CA ALA A 144 -0.44 15.57 1.28
C ALA A 144 0.57 15.91 0.18
N ALA A 145 0.97 17.17 0.05
CA ALA A 145 1.94 17.57 -0.96
C ALA A 145 3.32 16.92 -0.76
N ALA A 146 3.77 16.75 0.48
CA ALA A 146 5.04 16.09 0.77
C ALA A 146 4.90 14.57 0.64
N ASP A 147 3.86 14.00 1.24
CA ASP A 147 3.63 12.55 1.31
C ASP A 147 3.39 11.94 -0.08
N GLU A 148 2.59 12.61 -0.91
CA GLU A 148 2.29 12.10 -2.25
C GLU A 148 3.52 12.18 -3.15
N ARG A 149 4.27 13.29 -3.11
CA ARG A 149 5.49 13.44 -3.91
C ARG A 149 6.54 12.40 -3.52
N ALA A 150 6.66 12.10 -2.24
CA ALA A 150 7.59 11.08 -1.76
C ALA A 150 7.26 9.71 -2.36
N LEU A 151 5.98 9.32 -2.38
CA LEU A 151 5.55 8.07 -3.00
C LEU A 151 5.63 8.11 -4.54
N GLU A 152 5.31 9.23 -5.19
CA GLU A 152 5.46 9.36 -6.65
C GLU A 152 6.92 9.26 -7.10
N LEU A 153 7.86 9.82 -6.34
CA LEU A 153 9.28 9.67 -6.61
C LEU A 153 9.76 8.23 -6.34
N ASN A 154 9.18 7.56 -5.34
CA ASN A 154 9.54 6.18 -5.00
C ASN A 154 8.97 5.15 -6.00
N GLU A 155 7.64 5.10 -6.10
CA GLU A 155 6.87 4.10 -6.85
C GLU A 155 6.44 4.63 -8.23
N GLY A 156 6.04 5.91 -8.31
CA GLY A 156 5.49 6.47 -9.54
C GLY A 156 6.50 6.59 -10.67
N VAL A 157 7.75 6.99 -10.37
CA VAL A 157 8.84 7.03 -11.35
C VAL A 157 9.28 5.60 -11.73
N ALA A 158 9.25 4.66 -10.79
CA ALA A 158 9.51 3.25 -11.06
C ALA A 158 8.47 2.68 -12.04
N GLU A 159 7.18 2.90 -11.77
CA GLU A 159 6.09 2.44 -12.63
C GLU A 159 6.12 3.12 -13.99
N TYR A 160 6.36 4.43 -14.04
CA TYR A 160 6.57 5.14 -15.30
C TYR A 160 7.72 4.53 -16.11
N THR A 161 8.84 4.18 -15.46
CA THR A 161 9.98 3.54 -16.11
C THR A 161 9.59 2.16 -16.65
N GLY A 162 8.84 1.39 -15.86
CA GLY A 162 8.21 0.13 -16.25
C GLY A 162 7.38 0.28 -17.53
N VAL A 163 6.44 1.21 -17.54
CA VAL A 163 5.59 1.51 -18.71
C VAL A 163 6.42 1.94 -19.91
N ARG A 164 7.40 2.83 -19.71
CA ARG A 164 8.20 3.43 -20.79
C ARG A 164 9.12 2.43 -21.47
N LEU A 165 9.67 1.47 -20.73
CA LEU A 165 10.64 0.49 -21.22
C LEU A 165 10.02 -0.87 -21.51
N GLY A 166 9.03 -1.29 -20.73
CA GLY A 166 8.35 -2.59 -20.87
C GLY A 166 7.35 -2.65 -22.03
N LEU A 167 6.82 -1.50 -22.47
CA LEU A 167 5.87 -1.43 -23.58
C LEU A 167 6.48 -0.76 -24.81
N THR A 168 6.28 -1.38 -25.98
CA THR A 168 6.97 -1.01 -27.22
C THR A 168 6.36 0.18 -27.95
N THR A 169 5.02 0.34 -27.90
CA THR A 169 4.32 1.39 -28.66
C THR A 169 3.79 2.52 -27.75
N PRO A 170 3.73 3.77 -28.23
CA PRO A 170 3.08 4.86 -27.50
C PRO A 170 1.62 4.55 -27.14
N GLN A 171 0.90 3.84 -28.02
CA GLN A 171 -0.49 3.46 -27.81
C GLN A 171 -0.63 2.48 -26.64
N ALA A 172 0.24 1.46 -26.56
CA ALA A 172 0.25 0.51 -25.45
C ALA A 172 0.54 1.22 -24.11
N ARG A 173 1.50 2.16 -24.10
CA ARG A 173 1.81 2.97 -22.91
C ARG A 173 0.63 3.80 -22.43
N THR A 174 -0.02 4.49 -23.36
CA THR A 174 -1.22 5.27 -23.05
C THR A 174 -2.36 4.38 -22.55
N ALA A 175 -2.59 3.23 -23.18
CA ALA A 175 -3.63 2.29 -22.77
C ALA A 175 -3.37 1.72 -21.37
N TYR A 176 -2.12 1.37 -21.04
CA TYR A 176 -1.71 0.91 -19.72
C TYR A 176 -1.91 2.00 -18.66
N ALA A 177 -1.40 3.22 -18.90
CA ALA A 177 -1.59 4.32 -17.97
C ALA A 177 -3.08 4.61 -17.71
N ILE A 178 -3.92 4.56 -18.74
CA ILE A 178 -5.38 4.73 -18.58
C ILE A 178 -6.01 3.56 -17.81
N SER A 179 -5.53 2.33 -17.98
CA SER A 179 -6.09 1.18 -17.25
C SER A 179 -5.88 1.25 -15.75
N ASP A 180 -4.86 1.99 -15.30
CA ASP A 180 -4.52 2.15 -13.89
C ASP A 180 -5.19 3.37 -13.26
N LEU A 181 -5.75 4.29 -14.06
CA LEU A 181 -6.53 5.45 -13.61
C LEU A 181 -7.97 5.07 -13.19
N LYS A 182 -8.14 3.90 -12.59
CA LYS A 182 -9.41 3.42 -12.02
C LYS A 182 -9.12 2.46 -10.87
N PRO A 183 -9.98 2.42 -9.83
CA PRO A 183 -9.84 1.44 -8.76
C PRO A 183 -9.98 0.02 -9.32
N TYR A 184 -9.07 -0.89 -8.95
CA TYR A 184 -9.18 -2.30 -9.32
C TYR A 184 -10.28 -3.03 -8.53
N ILE A 185 -10.54 -2.58 -7.30
CA ILE A 185 -11.61 -3.06 -6.43
C ILE A 185 -12.32 -1.86 -5.77
N PRO A 186 -13.65 -1.94 -5.51
CA PRO A 186 -14.42 -0.82 -4.94
C PRO A 186 -13.87 -0.25 -3.63
N ASP A 187 -13.33 -1.12 -2.76
CA ASP A 187 -12.85 -0.74 -1.43
C ASP A 187 -11.32 -0.61 -1.32
N ALA A 188 -10.61 -0.52 -2.45
CA ALA A 188 -9.15 -0.38 -2.45
C ALA A 188 -8.70 0.82 -1.60
N THR A 189 -7.68 0.64 -0.76
CA THR A 189 -6.92 1.78 -0.22
C THR A 189 -6.05 2.40 -1.31
N PHE A 190 -5.91 3.72 -1.29
CA PHE A 190 -5.07 4.45 -2.23
C PHE A 190 -3.73 4.90 -1.63
N MET A 191 -3.55 4.77 -0.32
CA MET A 191 -2.38 5.30 0.43
C MET A 191 -1.05 4.89 -0.19
N ARG A 192 -0.94 3.64 -0.66
CA ARG A 192 0.31 3.10 -1.23
C ARG A 192 0.23 2.78 -2.73
N SER A 193 -0.95 2.88 -3.33
CA SER A 193 -1.20 2.42 -4.70
C SER A 193 -1.40 3.55 -5.71
N PHE A 194 -1.76 4.77 -5.26
CA PHE A 194 -2.10 5.85 -6.18
C PHE A 194 -0.95 6.23 -7.14
N ALA A 195 0.29 6.11 -6.67
CA ALA A 195 1.48 6.49 -7.41
C ALA A 195 1.71 5.63 -8.66
N TYR A 196 1.26 4.37 -8.66
CA TYR A 196 1.30 3.50 -9.83
C TYR A 196 0.40 4.03 -10.96
N ALA A 197 -0.69 4.72 -10.62
CA ALA A 197 -1.57 5.35 -11.60
C ALA A 197 -1.09 6.75 -12.03
N THR A 198 -0.65 7.58 -11.08
CA THR A 198 -0.25 8.96 -11.37
C THR A 198 1.13 9.04 -12.01
N GLY A 199 2.07 8.19 -11.62
CA GLY A 199 3.45 8.16 -12.15
C GLY A 199 3.51 8.05 -13.68
N PRO A 200 3.02 6.96 -14.29
CA PRO A 200 2.94 6.81 -15.74
C PRO A 200 2.16 7.94 -16.41
N SER A 201 1.04 8.35 -15.82
CA SER A 201 0.17 9.37 -16.39
C SER A 201 0.86 10.73 -16.51
N TYR A 202 1.48 11.22 -15.43
CA TYR A 202 2.26 12.45 -15.47
C TYR A 202 3.51 12.30 -16.32
N GLY A 203 4.24 11.19 -16.21
CA GLY A 203 5.47 10.95 -16.96
C GLY A 203 5.26 10.93 -18.48
N LEU A 204 4.17 10.32 -18.97
CA LEU A 204 3.83 10.32 -20.41
C LEU A 204 3.37 11.70 -20.91
N LEU A 205 2.75 12.51 -20.06
CA LEU A 205 2.40 13.90 -20.39
C LEU A 205 3.66 14.79 -20.41
N LEU A 206 4.58 14.57 -19.46
CA LEU A 206 5.89 15.22 -19.42
C LEU A 206 6.77 14.84 -20.61
N ASP A 207 6.72 13.59 -21.09
CA ASP A 207 7.43 13.17 -22.31
C ASP A 207 7.09 14.05 -23.52
N ARG A 208 5.87 14.59 -23.55
CA ARG A 208 5.40 15.49 -24.61
C ARG A 208 5.69 16.95 -24.32
N ALA A 209 5.55 17.38 -23.06
CA ALA A 209 5.69 18.78 -22.67
C ALA A 209 7.15 19.22 -22.49
N ASP A 210 8.02 18.32 -22.03
CA ASP A 210 9.43 18.56 -21.76
C ASP A 210 10.22 17.24 -21.88
N PRO A 211 10.70 16.85 -23.07
CA PRO A 211 11.38 15.56 -23.28
C PRO A 211 12.60 15.32 -22.38
N ALA A 212 13.19 16.38 -21.81
CA ALA A 212 14.34 16.33 -20.92
C ALA A 212 13.97 16.23 -19.42
N TRP A 213 12.68 16.12 -19.07
CA TRP A 213 12.20 16.19 -17.69
C TRP A 213 12.86 15.17 -16.75
N ARG A 214 13.18 13.97 -17.24
CA ARG A 214 13.79 12.89 -16.43
C ARG A 214 15.11 13.32 -15.79
N GLY A 215 15.93 14.09 -16.53
CA GLY A 215 17.19 14.64 -16.01
C GLY A 215 17.02 15.81 -15.04
N LYS A 216 15.77 16.24 -14.80
CA LYS A 216 15.42 17.35 -13.89
C LYS A 216 14.79 16.85 -12.59
N LEU A 217 14.64 15.53 -12.44
CA LEU A 217 14.21 14.90 -11.20
C LEU A 217 15.18 15.22 -10.07
N ALA A 218 14.64 15.48 -8.90
CA ALA A 218 15.38 15.88 -7.70
C ALA A 218 14.51 15.62 -6.46
N PRO A 219 15.10 15.53 -5.26
CA PRO A 219 14.34 15.36 -4.02
C PRO A 219 13.26 16.44 -3.87
N GLY A 220 12.04 16.04 -3.49
CA GLY A 220 10.92 16.95 -3.22
C GLY A 220 10.29 17.61 -4.45
N ARG A 221 10.79 17.34 -5.67
CA ARG A 221 10.23 17.90 -6.91
C ARG A 221 9.08 17.03 -7.42
N GLY A 222 7.86 17.57 -7.39
CA GLY A 222 6.67 16.85 -7.84
C GLY A 222 6.49 16.80 -9.35
N LEU A 223 5.99 15.68 -9.88
CA LEU A 223 5.69 15.51 -11.30
C LEU A 223 4.61 16.48 -11.78
N ASP A 224 3.64 16.78 -10.91
CA ASP A 224 2.60 17.78 -11.08
C ASP A 224 3.19 19.19 -11.30
N GLN A 225 4.13 19.60 -10.46
CA GLN A 225 4.81 20.89 -10.55
C GLN A 225 5.68 20.98 -11.81
N MET A 226 6.38 19.91 -12.15
CA MET A 226 7.18 19.84 -13.38
C MET A 226 6.30 20.01 -14.62
N LEU A 227 5.14 19.35 -14.65
CA LEU A 227 4.22 19.43 -15.79
C LEU A 227 3.58 20.82 -15.88
N ALA A 228 3.18 21.40 -14.75
CA ALA A 228 2.66 22.77 -14.68
C ALA A 228 3.68 23.78 -15.23
N ALA A 229 4.94 23.65 -14.83
CA ALA A 229 6.03 24.52 -15.29
C ALA A 229 6.32 24.34 -16.78
N ALA A 230 6.42 23.08 -17.27
CA ALA A 230 6.67 22.78 -18.67
C ALA A 230 5.60 23.39 -19.60
N LEU A 231 4.35 23.40 -19.14
CA LEU A 231 3.23 23.98 -19.87
C LEU A 231 3.01 25.47 -19.56
N ARG A 232 3.73 26.09 -18.62
CA ARG A 232 3.46 27.46 -18.17
C ARG A 232 1.99 27.65 -17.77
N LEU A 233 1.46 26.70 -16.98
CA LEU A 233 0.09 26.79 -16.46
C LEU A 233 0.06 27.82 -15.31
N PRO A 234 -1.01 28.63 -15.21
CA PRO A 234 -1.20 29.47 -14.04
C PRO A 234 -1.47 28.59 -12.80
N PRO A 235 -1.29 29.14 -11.59
CA PRO A 235 -1.76 28.49 -10.36
C PRO A 235 -3.23 28.10 -10.46
N ALA A 236 -3.59 26.98 -9.83
CA ALA A 236 -4.96 26.50 -9.81
C ALA A 236 -5.92 27.54 -9.19
N ASN A 237 -6.99 27.87 -9.90
CA ASN A 237 -8.04 28.76 -9.40
C ASN A 237 -9.15 27.93 -8.75
N LEU A 238 -9.16 27.85 -7.42
CA LEU A 238 -10.17 27.08 -6.68
C LEU A 238 -11.60 27.64 -6.84
N ALA A 239 -11.77 28.88 -7.29
CA ALA A 239 -13.09 29.46 -7.52
C ALA A 239 -13.89 28.75 -8.61
N VAL A 240 -13.23 28.02 -9.52
CA VAL A 240 -13.91 27.22 -10.57
C VAL A 240 -14.10 25.75 -10.19
N LEU A 241 -13.69 25.33 -8.98
CA LEU A 241 -13.66 23.93 -8.56
C LEU A 241 -14.99 23.22 -8.82
N THR A 242 -16.10 23.72 -8.26
CA THR A 242 -17.42 23.09 -8.39
C THR A 242 -17.86 22.91 -9.85
N ALA A 243 -17.58 23.91 -10.71
CA ALA A 243 -17.89 23.82 -12.13
C ALA A 243 -17.03 22.77 -12.85
N ARG A 244 -15.76 22.61 -12.44
CA ARG A 244 -14.90 21.56 -12.97
C ARG A 244 -15.26 20.18 -12.43
N GLU A 245 -15.60 20.04 -11.16
CA GLU A 245 -16.13 18.79 -10.59
C GLU A 245 -17.32 18.28 -11.41
N ALA A 246 -18.30 19.14 -11.70
CA ALA A 246 -19.46 18.79 -12.53
C ALA A 246 -19.09 18.34 -13.97
N ALA A 247 -17.94 18.76 -14.51
CA ALA A 247 -17.47 18.31 -15.81
C ALA A 247 -16.85 16.88 -15.79
N TYR A 248 -16.58 16.35 -14.61
CA TYR A 248 -15.98 15.04 -14.40
C TYR A 248 -16.85 14.10 -13.57
N ASP A 249 -17.83 14.60 -12.84
CA ASP A 249 -18.82 13.85 -12.05
C ASP A 249 -20.20 14.51 -12.10
N GLY A 250 -20.65 14.91 -13.30
CA GLY A 250 -21.90 15.67 -13.47
C GLY A 250 -23.18 14.92 -13.06
N ASP A 251 -23.13 13.59 -13.03
CA ASP A 251 -24.22 12.74 -12.51
C ASP A 251 -24.09 12.45 -11.01
N GLY A 252 -23.01 12.89 -10.36
CA GLY A 252 -22.72 12.70 -8.95
C GLY A 252 -22.42 11.25 -8.55
N THR A 253 -22.23 10.34 -9.51
CA THR A 253 -22.10 8.90 -9.22
C THR A 253 -20.82 8.57 -8.47
N LEU A 254 -19.70 9.25 -8.78
CA LEU A 254 -18.45 9.07 -8.05
C LEU A 254 -18.58 9.55 -6.61
N ARG A 255 -19.14 10.75 -6.43
CA ARG A 255 -19.36 11.32 -5.10
C ARG A 255 -20.26 10.42 -4.26
N ALA A 256 -21.37 9.95 -4.82
CA ALA A 256 -22.29 9.05 -4.15
C ALA A 256 -21.63 7.71 -3.76
N ALA A 257 -20.79 7.15 -4.63
CA ALA A 257 -20.05 5.93 -4.34
C ALA A 257 -19.06 6.12 -3.18
N GLU A 258 -18.29 7.20 -3.18
CA GLU A 258 -17.34 7.49 -2.10
C GLU A 258 -18.04 7.82 -0.77
N VAL A 259 -19.19 8.52 -0.80
CA VAL A 259 -20.01 8.75 0.40
C VAL A 259 -20.51 7.42 0.98
N LYS A 260 -20.99 6.51 0.12
CA LYS A 260 -21.44 5.17 0.56
C LYS A 260 -20.28 4.36 1.16
N ARG A 261 -19.11 4.36 0.52
CA ARG A 261 -17.90 3.69 1.02
C ARG A 261 -17.48 4.26 2.37
N ASP A 262 -17.35 5.57 2.48
CA ASP A 262 -16.95 6.25 3.73
C ASP A 262 -17.92 5.96 4.88
N ALA A 263 -19.24 5.98 4.61
CA ALA A 263 -20.25 5.59 5.59
C ALA A 263 -20.12 4.13 6.04
N ALA A 264 -19.86 3.20 5.10
CA ALA A 264 -19.64 1.79 5.42
C ALA A 264 -18.37 1.57 6.25
N MET A 265 -17.27 2.27 5.94
CA MET A 265 -16.01 2.22 6.70
C MET A 265 -16.20 2.77 8.12
N LYS A 266 -16.88 3.90 8.27
CA LYS A 266 -17.20 4.49 9.58
C LYS A 266 -18.10 3.59 10.41
N ALA A 267 -19.14 3.01 9.81
CA ALA A 267 -20.03 2.06 10.49
C ALA A 267 -19.26 0.83 10.97
N ARG A 268 -18.34 0.31 10.13
CA ARG A 268 -17.50 -0.83 10.48
C ARG A 268 -16.52 -0.50 11.61
N ALA A 269 -15.84 0.64 11.55
CA ALA A 269 -14.94 1.09 12.61
C ALA A 269 -15.69 1.33 13.93
N ALA A 270 -16.91 1.89 13.89
CA ALA A 270 -17.76 2.05 15.07
C ALA A 270 -18.17 0.69 15.66
N ALA A 271 -18.53 -0.27 14.81
CA ALA A 271 -18.84 -1.64 15.26
C ALA A 271 -17.62 -2.33 15.87
N ASP A 272 -16.46 -2.25 15.23
CA ASP A 272 -15.21 -2.81 15.76
C ASP A 272 -14.87 -2.19 17.13
N LYS A 273 -14.96 -0.87 17.26
CA LYS A 273 -14.73 -0.17 18.53
C LYS A 273 -15.71 -0.61 19.61
N ALA A 274 -17.00 -0.71 19.28
CA ALA A 274 -18.02 -1.15 20.22
C ALA A 274 -17.73 -2.57 20.74
N THR A 275 -17.28 -3.48 19.87
CA THR A 275 -17.08 -4.90 20.19
C THR A 275 -15.71 -5.20 20.81
N LEU A 276 -14.66 -4.48 20.42
CA LEU A 276 -13.26 -4.78 20.75
C LEU A 276 -12.60 -3.80 21.72
N ALA A 277 -13.29 -2.70 22.07
CA ALA A 277 -12.76 -1.70 22.99
C ALA A 277 -13.81 -1.20 24.01
N ASP A 278 -15.00 -0.79 23.58
CA ASP A 278 -15.97 -0.15 24.48
C ASP A 278 -16.78 -1.19 25.30
N GLY A 279 -17.15 -2.32 24.68
CA GLY A 279 -17.82 -3.44 25.35
C GLY A 279 -16.89 -4.32 26.20
N PRO A 280 -17.42 -5.40 26.80
CA PRO A 280 -16.63 -6.33 27.59
C PRO A 280 -15.63 -7.06 26.69
N VAL A 281 -14.35 -7.03 27.07
CA VAL A 281 -13.26 -7.64 26.31
C VAL A 281 -12.43 -8.59 27.16
N LEU A 282 -11.85 -9.61 26.53
CA LEU A 282 -10.74 -10.37 27.08
C LEU A 282 -9.43 -9.74 26.58
N VAL A 283 -8.63 -9.23 27.51
CA VAL A 283 -7.33 -8.61 27.22
C VAL A 283 -6.20 -9.59 27.50
N LEU A 284 -5.37 -9.85 26.50
CA LEU A 284 -4.20 -10.72 26.60
C LEU A 284 -2.92 -9.87 26.46
N PRO A 285 -2.02 -9.90 27.46
CA PRO A 285 -0.74 -9.20 27.35
C PRO A 285 0.17 -9.91 26.34
N LEU A 286 0.95 -9.12 25.61
CA LEU A 286 1.95 -9.62 24.67
C LEU A 286 3.34 -9.44 25.24
N LYS A 287 4.15 -10.50 25.20
CA LYS A 287 5.56 -10.50 25.62
C LYS A 287 6.45 -11.10 24.56
N HIS A 288 6.19 -12.35 24.18
CA HIS A 288 6.93 -13.08 23.15
C HIS A 288 6.01 -13.43 21.98
N ALA A 289 5.35 -12.38 21.50
CA ALA A 289 4.54 -12.24 20.29
C ALA A 289 5.03 -13.04 19.07
N ASN A 290 4.37 -14.12 18.65
CA ASN A 290 4.45 -14.60 17.27
C ASN A 290 3.05 -14.79 16.69
N TYR A 291 2.78 -14.18 15.54
CA TYR A 291 1.44 -14.19 14.97
C TYR A 291 1.41 -14.26 13.44
N GLN A 292 0.37 -14.92 12.94
CA GLN A 292 0.05 -15.06 11.52
C GLN A 292 -1.34 -14.45 11.26
N PHE A 293 -1.47 -13.73 10.14
CA PHE A 293 -2.68 -13.01 9.77
C PHE A 293 -2.73 -12.77 8.26
N ASN A 294 -3.88 -12.32 7.76
CA ASN A 294 -3.99 -11.81 6.40
C ASN A 294 -3.71 -10.29 6.40
N PRO A 295 -2.60 -9.81 5.81
CA PRO A 295 -2.26 -8.39 5.79
C PRO A 295 -3.24 -7.53 4.98
N GLN A 296 -4.06 -8.14 4.11
CA GLN A 296 -5.03 -7.45 3.28
C GLN A 296 -6.34 -7.10 4.01
N THR A 297 -6.53 -7.57 5.26
CA THR A 297 -7.77 -7.38 6.03
C THR A 297 -7.58 -6.55 7.30
N LEU A 298 -6.42 -5.91 7.43
CA LEU A 298 -6.12 -5.01 8.54
C LEU A 298 -6.97 -3.75 8.46
N ARG A 299 -7.52 -3.34 9.61
CA ARG A 299 -8.38 -2.16 9.73
C ARG A 299 -7.86 -1.27 10.86
N PRO A 300 -7.22 -0.12 10.56
CA PRO A 300 -6.80 0.83 11.58
C PRO A 300 -8.01 1.36 12.37
N LEU A 301 -7.84 1.51 13.69
CA LEU A 301 -8.85 2.04 14.61
C LEU A 301 -8.32 3.25 15.40
N GLY A 302 -7.54 4.10 14.73
CA GLY A 302 -6.95 5.30 15.29
C GLY A 302 -5.99 5.00 16.45
N GLU A 303 -6.11 5.74 17.55
CA GLU A 303 -5.25 5.59 18.72
C GLU A 303 -5.42 4.25 19.46
N LEU A 304 -6.50 3.52 19.20
CA LEU A 304 -6.73 2.21 19.81
C LEU A 304 -5.79 1.14 19.24
N GLY A 305 -5.40 1.27 17.96
CA GLY A 305 -4.52 0.31 17.29
C GLY A 305 -5.12 -0.23 16.00
N THR A 306 -4.92 -1.52 15.73
CA THR A 306 -5.32 -2.16 14.46
C THR A 306 -6.16 -3.40 14.70
N VAL A 307 -7.26 -3.52 13.98
CA VAL A 307 -8.13 -4.69 13.99
C VAL A 307 -7.62 -5.72 12.97
N TYR A 308 -7.35 -6.92 13.46
CA TYR A 308 -6.97 -8.10 12.70
C TYR A 308 -8.22 -8.95 12.52
N SER A 309 -8.71 -9.05 11.28
CA SER A 309 -9.94 -9.80 11.00
C SER A 309 -9.75 -11.31 11.24
N THR A 310 -8.58 -11.83 10.85
CA THR A 310 -8.10 -13.17 11.23
C THR A 310 -6.75 -13.05 11.92
N LEU A 311 -6.54 -13.85 12.95
CA LEU A 311 -5.30 -13.83 13.72
C LEU A 311 -5.08 -15.20 14.36
N ARG A 312 -3.89 -15.76 14.16
CA ARG A 312 -3.37 -16.83 15.01
C ARG A 312 -2.17 -16.29 15.76
N LEU A 313 -2.28 -16.17 17.07
CA LEU A 313 -1.26 -15.59 17.94
C LEU A 313 -0.79 -16.60 18.97
N VAL A 314 0.51 -16.69 19.15
CA VAL A 314 1.18 -17.54 20.15
C VAL A 314 2.01 -16.64 21.05
N ASP A 315 1.90 -16.84 22.36
CA ASP A 315 2.72 -16.16 23.36
C ASP A 315 3.00 -17.09 24.57
N ASP A 316 3.56 -16.55 25.64
CA ASP A 316 3.87 -17.22 26.89
C ASP A 316 2.64 -17.93 27.47
N TRP A 317 1.46 -17.32 27.40
CA TRP A 317 0.22 -17.84 27.97
C TRP A 317 -0.44 -18.94 27.15
N GLY A 318 -0.12 -19.09 25.86
CA GLY A 318 -0.78 -20.08 25.00
C GLY A 318 -1.02 -19.60 23.57
N VAL A 319 -2.14 -20.03 23.00
CA VAL A 319 -2.51 -19.78 21.59
C VAL A 319 -3.91 -19.17 21.51
N LEU A 320 -4.04 -18.05 20.80
CA LEU A 320 -5.31 -17.42 20.44
C LEU A 320 -5.52 -17.59 18.94
N GLU A 321 -6.68 -18.11 18.56
CA GLU A 321 -7.13 -18.22 17.16
C GLU A 321 -8.39 -17.39 16.98
N VAL A 322 -8.41 -16.57 15.93
CA VAL A 322 -9.42 -15.53 15.71
C VAL A 322 -9.89 -15.56 14.26
N GLU A 323 -11.19 -15.57 14.09
CA GLU A 323 -11.92 -15.41 12.83
C GLU A 323 -12.93 -14.24 12.87
N GLY A 324 -13.25 -13.74 14.07
CA GLY A 324 -14.26 -12.70 14.33
C GLY A 324 -13.71 -11.31 14.61
N GLY A 325 -12.39 -11.11 14.51
CA GLY A 325 -11.73 -9.84 14.81
C GLY A 325 -11.04 -9.79 16.18
N ALA A 326 -9.81 -9.28 16.20
CA ALA A 326 -9.05 -8.94 17.40
C ALA A 326 -8.43 -7.56 17.25
N LEU A 327 -8.38 -6.78 18.32
CA LEU A 327 -7.74 -5.47 18.32
C LEU A 327 -6.35 -5.60 18.95
N MET A 328 -5.32 -5.36 18.13
CA MET A 328 -3.95 -5.18 18.59
C MET A 328 -3.78 -3.74 19.05
N ALA A 329 -3.37 -3.52 20.30
CA ALA A 329 -3.14 -2.19 20.83
C ALA A 329 -2.02 -1.47 20.04
N LYS A 330 -2.13 -0.15 19.90
CA LYS A 330 -1.17 0.68 19.15
C LYS A 330 0.27 0.57 19.67
N ASP A 331 0.45 0.33 20.97
CA ASP A 331 1.76 0.14 21.60
C ASP A 331 2.33 -1.29 21.44
N GLY A 332 1.55 -2.19 20.83
CA GLY A 332 1.93 -3.59 20.59
C GLY A 332 2.00 -4.45 21.87
N LYS A 333 1.49 -3.97 23.01
CA LYS A 333 1.63 -4.66 24.30
C LYS A 333 0.45 -5.56 24.66
N SER A 334 -0.66 -5.46 23.95
CA SER A 334 -1.83 -6.29 24.21
C SER A 334 -2.65 -6.54 22.95
N VAL A 335 -3.38 -7.65 22.99
CA VAL A 335 -4.45 -7.96 22.05
C VAL A 335 -5.75 -8.14 22.82
N SER A 336 -6.86 -7.62 22.30
CA SER A 336 -8.19 -7.82 22.84
C SER A 336 -9.12 -8.52 21.87
N VAL A 337 -9.98 -9.38 22.42
CA VAL A 337 -11.11 -10.01 21.73
C VAL A 337 -12.39 -9.77 22.52
N SER A 338 -13.55 -9.84 21.87
CA SER A 338 -14.82 -9.63 22.57
C SER A 338 -15.08 -10.72 23.61
N ALA A 339 -15.44 -10.32 24.84
CA ALA A 339 -15.92 -11.23 25.88
C ALA A 339 -17.45 -11.34 25.89
N ALA A 340 -18.15 -10.68 24.96
CA ALA A 340 -19.59 -10.81 24.83
C ALA A 340 -19.97 -12.24 24.40
N GLY A 341 -20.82 -12.92 25.19
CA GLY A 341 -21.25 -14.29 24.90
C GLY A 341 -20.14 -15.33 25.03
N ILE A 342 -19.07 -15.02 25.78
CA ILE A 342 -18.01 -15.96 26.10
C ILE A 342 -18.58 -17.19 26.83
N ASP A 343 -18.03 -18.36 26.56
CA ASP A 343 -18.44 -19.59 27.20
C ASP A 343 -18.05 -19.62 28.69
N PRO A 344 -18.64 -20.53 29.50
CA PRO A 344 -18.33 -20.60 30.93
C PRO A 344 -16.87 -20.91 31.25
N SER A 345 -16.10 -21.50 30.32
CA SER A 345 -14.67 -21.75 30.52
C SER A 345 -13.82 -20.49 30.36
N GLY A 346 -14.33 -19.46 29.69
CA GLY A 346 -13.58 -18.26 29.33
C GLY A 346 -12.60 -18.49 28.18
N LEU A 347 -12.63 -19.66 27.55
CA LEU A 347 -11.65 -20.08 26.54
C LEU A 347 -12.21 -20.04 25.11
N LYS A 348 -13.50 -19.74 24.96
CA LYS A 348 -14.14 -19.61 23.65
C LYS A 348 -15.15 -18.46 23.64
N GLY A 349 -15.09 -17.64 22.60
CA GLY A 349 -16.08 -16.59 22.34
C GLY A 349 -16.57 -16.63 20.90
N SER A 350 -17.35 -15.61 20.52
CA SER A 350 -17.83 -15.46 19.14
C SER A 350 -16.66 -15.15 18.21
N GLY A 351 -16.29 -16.12 17.37
CA GLY A 351 -15.22 -15.96 16.38
C GLY A 351 -13.81 -15.99 16.96
N TRP A 352 -13.59 -16.56 18.14
CA TRP A 352 -12.24 -16.82 18.65
C TRP A 352 -12.19 -17.99 19.65
N THR A 353 -11.02 -18.62 19.76
CA THR A 353 -10.70 -19.68 20.72
C THR A 353 -9.34 -19.43 21.37
N LEU A 354 -9.21 -19.80 22.64
CA LEU A 354 -8.02 -19.62 23.44
C LEU A 354 -7.60 -20.96 24.06
N THR A 355 -6.38 -21.39 23.77
CA THR A 355 -5.76 -22.55 24.43
C THR A 355 -4.69 -22.05 25.38
N LEU A 356 -4.88 -22.27 26.69
CA LEU A 356 -3.93 -21.85 27.72
C LEU A 356 -2.90 -22.93 28.05
N LYS A 357 -1.66 -22.51 28.32
CA LYS A 357 -0.65 -23.36 28.96
C LYS A 357 -1.00 -23.59 30.44
N PRO A 358 -0.52 -24.69 31.05
CA PRO A 358 -0.76 -24.97 32.47
C PRO A 358 -0.39 -23.79 33.38
N GLY A 359 -1.25 -23.53 34.37
CA GLY A 359 -1.08 -22.47 35.37
C GLY A 359 -1.60 -21.09 34.95
N TRP A 360 -1.90 -20.87 33.68
CA TRP A 360 -2.62 -19.67 33.24
C TRP A 360 -4.13 -19.86 33.39
N ALA A 361 -4.83 -18.78 33.74
CA ALA A 361 -6.28 -18.78 33.86
C ALA A 361 -6.87 -17.44 33.41
N VAL A 362 -8.14 -17.46 33.03
CA VAL A 362 -8.92 -16.24 32.77
C VAL A 362 -9.56 -15.77 34.07
N GLY A 363 -9.46 -14.49 34.37
CA GLY A 363 -10.06 -13.85 35.54
C GLY A 363 -10.62 -12.46 35.24
N PRO A 364 -11.14 -11.75 36.25
CA PRO A 364 -11.65 -10.39 36.09
C PRO A 364 -10.60 -9.42 35.54
N GLY A 365 -11.00 -8.59 34.59
CA GLY A 365 -10.18 -7.54 33.98
C GLY A 365 -10.26 -6.20 34.71
N GLY A 366 -9.68 -5.17 34.09
CA GLY A 366 -9.56 -3.83 34.68
C GLY A 366 -10.88 -3.06 34.77
N ARG A 367 -11.81 -3.27 33.83
CA ARG A 367 -13.17 -2.68 33.85
C ARG A 367 -14.20 -3.74 34.20
N GLY A 368 -15.36 -3.30 34.68
CA GLY A 368 -16.50 -4.19 34.93
C GLY A 368 -16.92 -4.93 33.66
N GLY A 369 -16.90 -6.26 33.69
CA GLY A 369 -17.22 -7.12 32.55
C GLY A 369 -16.04 -7.49 31.66
N ASP A 370 -14.90 -6.81 31.79
CA ASP A 370 -13.67 -7.24 31.11
C ASP A 370 -13.10 -8.49 31.79
N LEU A 371 -12.33 -9.23 31.00
CA LEU A 371 -11.55 -10.39 31.43
C LEU A 371 -10.07 -10.14 31.11
N ALA A 372 -9.20 -10.76 31.90
CA ALA A 372 -7.76 -10.71 31.69
C ALA A 372 -7.11 -12.05 32.06
N LEU A 373 -5.91 -12.29 31.52
CA LEU A 373 -5.12 -13.44 31.90
C LEU A 373 -4.43 -13.24 33.25
N THR A 374 -4.54 -14.25 34.09
CA THR A 374 -3.79 -14.37 35.35
C THR A 374 -2.64 -15.35 35.13
N ALA A 375 -1.42 -14.89 35.38
CA ALA A 375 -0.22 -15.71 35.29
C ALA A 375 -0.21 -16.79 36.39
N PRO A 376 0.51 -17.92 36.18
CA PRO A 376 0.75 -18.88 37.25
C PRO A 376 1.34 -18.17 38.46
N ARG A 377 0.84 -18.48 39.66
CA ARG A 377 1.51 -18.04 40.89
C ARG A 377 2.94 -18.56 40.82
N SER A 378 3.91 -17.64 40.86
CA SER A 378 5.32 -18.01 41.04
C SER A 378 5.42 -18.73 42.38
N GLY A 379 5.49 -20.05 42.34
CA GLY A 379 5.82 -20.84 43.50
C GLY A 379 7.21 -20.42 43.96
N HIS A 380 7.30 -19.73 45.09
CA HIS A 380 8.52 -19.75 45.86
C HIS A 380 8.76 -21.21 46.28
N PRO A 381 9.89 -21.85 45.92
CA PRO A 381 10.36 -22.98 46.70
C PRO A 381 10.68 -22.56 48.13
#